data_AF-A0A434MTA9-F1
#
_entry.id   AF-A0A434MTA9-F1
#
_cell.length_a   1.000
_cell.length_b   1.000
_cell.length_c   1.000
_cell.angle_alpha   90.00
_cell.angle_beta   90.00
_cell.angle_gamma   90.00
#
_symmetry.space_group_name_H-M   'P 1'
#
loop_
_entity.id
_entity.type
_entity.pdbx_description
1 polymer ?
#
loop_
_entity_poly.entity_id
_entity_poly.type
_entity_poly.pdbx_seq_one_letter_code
_entity_poly.pdbx_strand_id
1 'polypeptide(L)'
;MFTGGAWGMVFRFRKSVRIAPGVRINLNAKSASVRVGPKGLGYTVSTTGKKRLSASIPGTGLSYSEVVSSKRRPVPSAPSQLVASQTKPSSKGPLALVLLAIGAGLVWCSTPYNETPGFVQPNLKPATAEPDPRASQGTDAYAGPAPSVQKTLYSTANVRLRTSPSAESQIVLTVPVGSAVLSSKREGSWHHVSYGNYSGWILGDYLAEPGTEPAATPSPVAPLVSSEQPASDSNTISGRATIIDGDTIDIAGTRVRFNSIDAPESAQLCRNSKGKNYRCGQSSAKALDAWLAKSRPVTCTFIDWDRYGRFVGDCYRSDGTAVAGWLVTAGHAMDWPQHSGGAYAGHQDEARLARRGIWQGEFQPPWEWRAAQQAPKPETTNPVRLLSGSCDIKGNISNKGVRIYHLPGQRFYDETVISPAKGERMFCSEDEARADGWRRSKR
;
A
#
# COMPACT_ATOMS: atom_id res chain seq x y z
N MET A 1 32.77 69.27 -11.41
CA MET A 1 32.47 67.89 -10.96
C MET A 1 31.03 67.86 -10.47
N PHE A 2 30.21 66.89 -10.91
CA PHE A 2 29.19 66.19 -10.10
C PHE A 2 28.70 65.01 -10.95
N THR A 3 28.64 63.81 -10.37
CA THR A 3 28.42 62.57 -11.12
C THR A 3 26.94 62.28 -11.33
N GLY A 4 26.57 61.84 -12.54
CA GLY A 4 25.19 61.50 -12.88
C GLY A 4 24.67 60.31 -12.07
N GLY A 5 23.67 60.53 -11.23
CA GLY A 5 23.00 59.47 -10.47
C GLY A 5 22.14 58.59 -11.37
N ALA A 6 22.66 57.43 -11.78
CA ALA A 6 21.90 56.47 -12.57
C ALA A 6 20.79 55.80 -11.72
N TRP A 7 19.53 56.15 -11.99
CA TRP A 7 18.36 55.51 -11.36
C TRP A 7 18.18 54.07 -11.88
N GLY A 8 18.85 53.12 -11.23
CA GLY A 8 18.78 51.70 -11.58
C GLY A 8 17.39 51.11 -11.36
N MET A 9 16.60 51.01 -12.44
CA MET A 9 15.30 50.33 -12.40
C MET A 9 15.46 48.84 -12.07
N VAL A 10 15.12 48.47 -10.84
CA VAL A 10 15.18 47.07 -10.37
C VAL A 10 14.02 46.27 -10.95
N PHE A 11 14.19 45.77 -12.17
CA PHE A 11 13.22 44.91 -12.85
C PHE A 11 12.93 43.63 -12.03
N ARG A 12 11.80 43.61 -11.32
CA ARG A 12 11.38 42.49 -10.47
C ARG A 12 10.82 41.33 -11.29
N PHE A 13 11.68 40.63 -12.03
CA PHE A 13 11.29 39.48 -12.85
C PHE A 13 10.52 38.44 -12.02
N ARG A 14 9.25 38.22 -12.39
CA ARG A 14 8.36 37.19 -11.84
C ARG A 14 7.55 36.58 -12.97
N LYS A 15 7.89 35.35 -13.39
CA LYS A 15 7.20 34.63 -14.48
C LYS A 15 6.54 33.36 -13.94
N SER A 16 5.25 33.18 -14.18
CA SER A 16 4.52 31.95 -13.83
C SER A 16 4.10 31.24 -15.11
N VAL A 17 4.48 29.97 -15.25
CA VAL A 17 4.26 29.16 -16.45
C VAL A 17 3.50 27.90 -16.07
N ARG A 18 2.41 27.60 -16.77
CA ARG A 18 1.73 26.29 -16.70
C ARG A 18 2.47 25.34 -17.64
N ILE A 19 2.85 24.16 -17.16
CA ILE A 19 3.56 23.14 -17.97
C ILE A 19 2.66 21.94 -18.25
N ALA A 20 1.78 21.61 -17.32
CA ALA A 20 0.72 20.60 -17.49
C ALA A 20 -0.51 21.02 -16.68
N PRO A 21 -1.69 20.40 -16.89
CA PRO A 21 -2.81 20.50 -15.96
C PRO A 21 -2.35 20.24 -14.51
N GLY A 22 -2.63 21.16 -13.60
CA GLY A 22 -2.18 21.09 -12.21
C GLY A 22 -0.69 21.37 -11.94
N VAL A 23 0.16 21.62 -12.94
CA VAL A 23 1.60 21.89 -12.76
C VAL A 23 1.97 23.32 -13.19
N ARG A 24 2.50 24.10 -12.25
CA ARG A 24 2.94 25.50 -12.45
C ARG A 24 4.35 25.74 -11.93
N ILE A 25 5.23 26.28 -12.75
CA ILE A 25 6.53 26.81 -12.30
C ILE A 25 6.43 28.32 -12.11
N ASN A 26 6.92 28.82 -10.99
CA ASN A 26 7.03 30.23 -10.66
C ASN A 26 8.51 30.59 -10.52
N LEU A 27 9.01 31.36 -11.48
CA LEU A 27 10.36 31.92 -11.49
C LEU A 27 10.33 33.32 -10.88
N ASN A 28 11.27 33.60 -9.98
CA ASN A 28 11.57 34.96 -9.55
C ASN A 28 13.10 35.16 -9.48
N ALA A 29 13.56 36.41 -9.45
CA ALA A 29 14.97 36.77 -9.48
C ALA A 29 15.86 36.17 -8.36
N LYS A 30 15.29 35.52 -7.32
CA LYS A 30 16.05 34.85 -6.23
C LYS A 30 15.71 33.37 -6.04
N SER A 31 14.71 32.80 -6.74
CA SER A 31 14.39 31.37 -6.68
C SER A 31 13.41 30.90 -7.77
N ALA A 32 13.43 29.60 -8.06
CA ALA A 32 12.35 28.94 -8.78
C ALA A 32 11.48 28.12 -7.80
N SER A 33 10.21 27.91 -8.11
CA SER A 33 9.35 26.98 -7.38
C SER A 33 8.33 26.29 -8.27
N VAL A 34 8.11 25.00 -8.03
CA VAL A 34 7.11 24.18 -8.73
C VAL A 34 5.93 23.96 -7.79
N ARG A 35 4.72 24.32 -8.23
CA ARG A 35 3.45 23.96 -7.58
C ARG A 35 2.80 22.83 -8.36
N VAL A 36 2.46 21.76 -7.66
CA VAL A 36 1.75 20.58 -8.17
C VAL A 36 0.42 20.45 -7.42
N GLY A 37 -0.68 20.31 -8.15
CA GLY A 37 -2.03 20.12 -7.62
C GLY A 37 -3.10 20.94 -8.38
N PRO A 38 -4.39 20.60 -8.21
CA PRO A 38 -5.51 21.22 -8.92
C PRO A 38 -5.72 22.72 -8.58
N LYS A 39 -6.87 23.28 -9.01
CA LYS A 39 -7.36 24.54 -8.42
C LYS A 39 -7.75 24.26 -6.95
N GLY A 40 -7.55 25.24 -6.06
CA GLY A 40 -7.69 25.04 -4.62
C GLY A 40 -6.44 24.39 -4.00
N LEU A 41 -6.36 23.06 -4.05
CA LEU A 41 -5.29 22.27 -3.43
C LEU A 41 -3.98 22.31 -4.22
N GLY A 42 -2.84 22.49 -3.56
CA GLY A 42 -1.53 22.32 -4.19
C GLY A 42 -0.33 22.43 -3.26
N TYR A 43 0.65 21.56 -3.53
CA TYR A 43 1.92 21.47 -2.85
C TYR A 43 3.00 22.19 -3.67
N THR A 44 3.82 23.01 -3.01
CA THR A 44 4.83 23.88 -3.65
C THR A 44 6.21 23.58 -3.10
N VAL A 45 7.16 23.28 -3.98
CA VAL A 45 8.59 23.06 -3.67
C VAL A 45 9.41 24.18 -4.30
N SER A 46 10.34 24.78 -3.55
CA SER A 46 11.22 25.86 -4.03
C SER A 46 12.70 25.45 -4.02
N THR A 47 13.51 26.08 -4.88
CA THR A 47 14.96 25.88 -4.93
C THR A 47 15.68 26.32 -3.65
N THR A 48 15.04 27.14 -2.81
CA THR A 48 15.54 27.51 -1.47
C THR A 48 15.12 26.51 -0.38
N GLY A 49 14.78 25.27 -0.76
CA GLY A 49 14.42 24.17 0.14
C GLY A 49 13.05 24.28 0.83
N LYS A 50 12.43 25.46 0.81
CA LYS A 50 11.11 25.68 1.44
C LYS A 50 10.03 24.92 0.67
N LYS A 51 9.28 24.11 1.41
CA LYS A 51 8.09 23.36 0.96
C LYS A 51 6.84 24.01 1.57
N ARG A 52 5.74 24.11 0.83
CA ARG A 52 4.46 24.67 1.32
C ARG A 52 3.28 23.84 0.81
N LEU A 53 2.43 23.38 1.70
CA LEU A 53 1.10 22.86 1.35
C LEU A 53 0.10 24.02 1.36
N SER A 54 -0.89 23.98 0.48
CA SER A 54 -1.97 24.98 0.48
C SER A 54 -3.27 24.39 -0.05
N ALA A 55 -4.37 24.74 0.59
CA ALA A 55 -5.73 24.37 0.20
C ALA A 55 -6.61 25.63 0.22
N SER A 56 -7.57 25.74 -0.69
CA SER A 56 -8.56 26.81 -0.68
C SER A 56 -9.84 26.36 -1.36
N ILE A 57 -10.97 26.87 -0.86
CA ILE A 57 -12.30 26.49 -1.33
C ILE A 57 -12.77 27.58 -2.32
N PRO A 58 -12.98 27.27 -3.62
CA PRO A 58 -13.41 28.24 -4.62
C PRO A 58 -14.70 28.99 -4.19
N GLY A 59 -14.82 30.27 -4.58
CA GLY A 59 -15.98 31.11 -4.27
C GLY A 59 -16.07 31.63 -2.83
N THR A 60 -15.55 30.90 -1.84
CA THR A 60 -15.71 31.25 -0.40
C THR A 60 -14.69 32.23 0.17
N GLY A 61 -13.58 32.50 -0.54
CA GLY A 61 -12.43 33.24 -0.02
C GLY A 61 -11.55 32.46 1.00
N LEU A 62 -12.04 31.35 1.55
CA LEU A 62 -11.32 30.56 2.56
C LEU A 62 -10.07 29.90 1.96
N SER A 63 -8.92 30.13 2.59
CA SER A 63 -7.65 29.49 2.23
C SER A 63 -6.77 29.20 3.44
N TYR A 64 -6.10 28.05 3.39
CA TYR A 64 -5.13 27.59 4.37
C TYR A 64 -3.79 27.32 3.67
N SER A 65 -2.67 27.70 4.27
CA SER A 65 -1.36 27.27 3.77
C SER A 65 -0.29 27.16 4.85
N GLU A 66 0.44 26.06 4.82
CA GLU A 66 1.40 25.66 5.84
C GLU A 66 2.78 25.47 5.22
N VAL A 67 3.82 26.01 5.86
CA VAL A 67 5.21 25.78 5.44
C VAL A 67 5.67 24.45 6.04
N VAL A 68 5.77 23.42 5.19
CA VAL A 68 6.23 22.08 5.57
C VAL A 68 7.73 22.11 5.83
N SER A 69 8.09 22.59 7.02
CA SER A 69 9.45 22.54 7.54
C SER A 69 9.71 21.15 8.10
N SER A 70 10.86 20.56 7.75
CA SER A 70 11.45 19.51 8.57
C SER A 70 11.75 20.12 9.94
N LYS A 71 10.96 19.76 10.95
CA LYS A 71 11.01 20.32 12.31
C LYS A 71 12.48 20.32 12.80
N ARG A 72 13.09 21.49 12.94
CA ARG A 72 14.39 21.60 13.63
C ARG A 72 14.21 21.01 15.03
N ARG A 73 15.19 20.23 15.51
CA ARG A 73 15.21 19.79 16.91
C ARG A 73 15.05 21.03 17.81
N PRO A 74 14.20 20.98 18.85
CA PRO A 74 14.35 21.92 19.95
C PRO A 74 15.78 21.83 20.45
N VAL A 75 16.49 22.96 20.50
CA VAL A 75 17.74 23.05 21.26
C VAL A 75 17.33 22.97 22.73
N PRO A 76 17.90 22.08 23.55
CA PRO A 76 17.66 22.11 24.98
C PRO A 76 18.11 23.47 25.54
N SER A 77 17.16 24.28 26.00
CA SER A 77 17.47 25.45 26.81
C SER A 77 18.13 24.97 28.09
N ALA A 78 19.31 25.51 28.42
CA ALA A 78 20.01 25.21 29.65
C ALA A 78 19.10 25.44 30.87
N PRO A 79 19.24 24.66 31.96
CA PRO A 79 18.38 24.79 33.12
C PRO A 79 18.55 26.17 33.77
N SER A 80 17.48 26.97 33.75
CA SER A 80 17.40 28.18 34.57
C SER A 80 17.47 27.78 36.05
N GLN A 81 18.32 28.44 36.81
CA GLN A 81 18.56 28.10 38.21
C GLN A 81 17.34 28.44 39.08
N LEU A 82 16.89 27.47 39.89
CA LEU A 82 16.26 27.78 41.16
C LEU A 82 17.36 27.83 42.23
N VAL A 83 17.45 28.98 42.90
CA VAL A 83 18.45 29.29 43.90
C VAL A 83 17.86 29.06 45.31
N ALA A 84 18.73 28.68 46.24
CA ALA A 84 18.45 28.32 47.63
C ALA A 84 17.74 26.95 47.82
N SER A 85 17.96 26.24 48.93
CA SER A 85 18.68 26.63 50.16
C SER A 85 19.83 25.70 50.56
N GLN A 86 20.65 26.22 51.48
CA GLN A 86 21.73 25.58 52.23
C GLN A 86 21.20 24.33 53.00
N THR A 87 22.00 23.34 53.41
CA THR A 87 23.29 23.45 54.14
C THR A 87 24.29 22.31 53.83
N LYS A 88 25.53 22.48 54.32
CA LYS A 88 26.65 21.52 54.26
C LYS A 88 27.22 21.35 55.69
N PRO A 89 27.62 20.14 56.09
CA PRO A 89 29.04 19.91 56.41
C PRO A 89 29.55 18.64 55.69
N SER A 90 30.84 18.44 55.34
CA SER A 90 32.08 18.48 56.14
C SER A 90 32.09 17.40 57.25
N SER A 91 33.12 16.56 57.44
CA SER A 91 34.46 16.51 56.82
C SER A 91 35.14 15.13 57.08
N LYS A 92 36.34 14.92 56.50
CA LYS A 92 37.38 13.90 56.85
C LYS A 92 37.17 12.43 56.43
N GLY A 93 38.21 11.87 55.78
CA GLY A 93 38.69 10.48 56.00
C GLY A 93 39.98 10.56 56.85
N PRO A 94 41.01 9.70 56.70
CA PRO A 94 41.17 8.49 55.84
C PRO A 94 41.74 7.28 56.63
N LEU A 95 42.39 6.31 55.94
CA LEU A 95 43.29 5.25 56.49
C LEU A 95 42.59 4.16 57.37
N ALA A 96 43.11 2.93 57.55
CA ALA A 96 44.29 2.22 57.00
C ALA A 96 44.15 0.67 57.08
N LEU A 97 45.19 -0.02 56.59
CA LEU A 97 45.81 -1.30 57.03
C LEU A 97 45.41 -1.89 58.41
N VAL A 98 45.59 -3.19 58.73
CA VAL A 98 45.93 -4.45 58.01
C VAL A 98 45.95 -5.64 59.04
N LEU A 99 46.07 -6.90 58.57
CA LEU A 99 46.40 -8.13 59.35
C LEU A 99 45.38 -8.58 60.43
N LEU A 100 45.41 -9.78 61.02
CA LEU A 100 45.54 -11.18 60.55
C LEU A 100 45.45 -12.07 61.82
N ALA A 101 44.58 -13.08 61.81
CA ALA A 101 44.65 -14.35 62.56
C ALA A 101 44.45 -14.43 64.10
N ILE A 102 44.21 -15.69 64.51
CA ILE A 102 44.12 -16.29 65.85
C ILE A 102 42.83 -15.95 66.64
N GLY A 103 42.06 -16.91 67.19
CA GLY A 103 42.09 -18.36 66.99
C GLY A 103 41.68 -19.21 68.21
N ALA A 104 40.40 -19.58 68.30
CA ALA A 104 39.84 -20.70 69.10
C ALA A 104 38.37 -20.91 68.68
N GLY A 105 37.74 -22.09 68.78
CA GLY A 105 38.24 -23.41 69.17
C GLY A 105 37.13 -24.26 69.81
N LEU A 106 37.07 -25.56 69.50
CA LEU A 106 36.05 -26.56 69.91
C LEU A 106 34.71 -26.48 69.12
N VAL A 107 34.22 -27.51 68.39
CA VAL A 107 33.92 -28.94 68.68
C VAL A 107 32.58 -29.07 69.42
N TRP A 108 31.57 -29.85 68.99
CA TRP A 108 31.47 -31.11 68.19
C TRP A 108 30.21 -31.06 67.25
N CYS A 109 29.74 -32.03 66.44
CA CYS A 109 30.08 -33.44 66.14
C CYS A 109 29.55 -33.91 64.74
N SER A 110 29.80 -35.20 64.43
CA SER A 110 29.18 -36.20 63.53
C SER A 110 27.73 -36.04 62.97
N THR A 111 27.31 -36.66 61.85
CA THR A 111 27.92 -37.70 60.94
C THR A 111 27.26 -37.71 59.54
N PRO A 112 27.92 -38.23 58.48
CA PRO A 112 27.33 -38.47 57.14
C PRO A 112 26.89 -39.93 56.92
N TYR A 113 26.15 -40.23 55.84
CA TYR A 113 26.15 -41.55 55.15
C TYR A 113 25.76 -41.42 53.65
N ASN A 114 25.91 -42.51 52.89
CA ASN A 114 26.03 -42.54 51.42
C ASN A 114 25.23 -43.71 50.78
N GLU A 115 25.18 -43.72 49.43
CA GLU A 115 24.94 -44.86 48.51
C GLU A 115 23.53 -45.25 48.01
N THR A 116 23.57 -45.90 46.84
CA THR A 116 22.50 -46.46 45.98
C THR A 116 22.59 -48.02 46.05
N PRO A 117 22.05 -48.86 45.14
CA PRO A 117 21.00 -48.73 44.10
C PRO A 117 19.89 -49.80 44.24
N GLY A 118 18.98 -49.94 43.26
CA GLY A 118 18.02 -51.07 43.19
C GLY A 118 17.26 -51.17 41.86
N PHE A 119 17.12 -52.40 41.33
CA PHE A 119 16.46 -52.73 40.05
C PHE A 119 15.20 -53.58 40.30
N VAL A 120 14.27 -53.65 39.32
CA VAL A 120 13.52 -54.85 38.83
C VAL A 120 12.28 -54.45 38.02
N GLN A 121 12.03 -55.16 36.91
CA GLN A 121 10.73 -55.27 36.21
C GLN A 121 10.26 -56.74 36.29
N PRO A 122 8.97 -57.04 36.10
CA PRO A 122 8.58 -57.61 34.79
C PRO A 122 7.16 -57.28 34.27
N ASN A 123 7.10 -56.81 33.01
CA ASN A 123 6.47 -57.49 31.87
C ASN A 123 5.04 -58.10 32.00
N LEU A 124 4.05 -57.61 31.23
CA LEU A 124 3.38 -58.36 30.12
C LEU A 124 2.24 -57.59 29.39
N LYS A 125 1.86 -58.10 28.21
CA LYS A 125 0.90 -57.59 27.18
C LYS A 125 -0.47 -58.36 27.25
N PRO A 126 -1.38 -58.32 26.22
CA PRO A 126 -2.27 -57.24 25.72
C PRO A 126 -3.75 -57.72 25.57
N ALA A 127 -4.66 -56.94 24.94
CA ALA A 127 -5.85 -57.44 24.19
C ALA A 127 -6.57 -56.32 23.37
N THR A 128 -7.60 -56.67 22.57
CA THR A 128 -8.23 -55.83 21.52
C THR A 128 -9.77 -55.95 21.46
N ALA A 129 -10.43 -54.91 20.92
CA ALA A 129 -11.75 -54.90 20.20
C ALA A 129 -13.12 -55.06 20.94
N GLU A 130 -14.00 -54.04 20.74
CA GLU A 130 -15.42 -54.03 20.24
C GLU A 130 -16.45 -55.18 20.48
N PRO A 131 -17.80 -54.96 20.33
CA PRO A 131 -18.63 -53.72 20.26
C PRO A 131 -20.04 -53.74 20.97
N ASP A 132 -20.69 -52.54 21.07
CA ASP A 132 -22.17 -52.26 21.19
C ASP A 132 -22.98 -52.87 22.39
N PRO A 133 -24.29 -52.58 22.64
CA PRO A 133 -25.20 -51.53 22.14
C PRO A 133 -26.04 -50.75 23.20
N ARG A 134 -26.64 -49.60 22.80
CA ARG A 134 -27.92 -48.96 23.29
C ARG A 134 -28.10 -48.66 24.81
N ALA A 135 -28.69 -47.53 25.27
CA ALA A 135 -29.41 -46.42 24.64
C ALA A 135 -29.57 -45.21 25.61
N SER A 136 -29.89 -44.01 25.07
CA SER A 136 -30.65 -42.87 25.67
C SER A 136 -30.40 -42.46 27.15
N GLN A 137 -30.18 -41.18 27.52
CA GLN A 137 -30.90 -39.95 27.16
C GLN A 137 -30.01 -38.70 27.42
N GLY A 138 -30.47 -37.50 27.03
CA GLY A 138 -29.89 -36.22 27.49
C GLY A 138 -29.20 -35.39 26.40
N THR A 139 -29.99 -34.68 25.57
CA THR A 139 -29.48 -33.78 24.53
C THR A 139 -29.51 -32.33 25.00
N ASP A 140 -28.44 -31.86 25.64
CA ASP A 140 -28.20 -30.42 25.82
C ASP A 140 -27.80 -29.80 24.47
N ALA A 141 -28.81 -29.34 23.73
CA ALA A 141 -28.61 -28.71 22.43
C ALA A 141 -27.90 -27.36 22.61
N TYR A 142 -26.65 -27.29 22.17
CA TYR A 142 -26.00 -26.00 21.88
C TYR A 142 -26.85 -25.28 20.83
N ALA A 143 -27.60 -24.28 21.27
CA ALA A 143 -28.39 -23.40 20.41
C ALA A 143 -27.43 -22.53 19.57
N GLY A 144 -26.97 -23.09 18.45
CA GLY A 144 -26.30 -22.32 17.41
C GLY A 144 -27.19 -21.15 16.98
N PRO A 145 -26.60 -20.00 16.58
CA PRO A 145 -27.38 -18.83 16.19
C PRO A 145 -28.37 -19.23 15.10
N ALA A 146 -29.65 -18.91 15.33
CA ALA A 146 -30.75 -19.33 14.47
C ALA A 146 -30.46 -19.00 12.99
N PRO A 147 -30.83 -19.87 12.03
CA PRO A 147 -30.48 -19.69 10.64
C PRO A 147 -31.06 -18.37 10.12
N SER A 148 -30.19 -17.39 9.91
CA SER A 148 -30.55 -16.11 9.31
C SER A 148 -31.12 -16.40 7.93
N VAL A 149 -32.42 -16.13 7.71
CA VAL A 149 -33.07 -16.36 6.42
C VAL A 149 -32.46 -15.40 5.40
N GLN A 150 -31.47 -15.90 4.65
CA GLN A 150 -30.76 -15.11 3.66
C GLN A 150 -31.69 -14.86 2.47
N LYS A 151 -32.06 -13.59 2.26
CA LYS A 151 -32.97 -13.20 1.18
C LYS A 151 -32.17 -12.68 -0.01
N THR A 152 -32.32 -13.33 -1.16
CA THR A 152 -31.78 -12.82 -2.42
C THR A 152 -32.55 -11.57 -2.82
N LEU A 153 -31.83 -10.46 -2.96
CA LEU A 153 -32.33 -9.17 -3.44
C LEU A 153 -31.50 -8.74 -4.66
N TYR A 154 -32.03 -7.83 -5.46
CA TYR A 154 -31.41 -7.34 -6.68
C TYR A 154 -31.19 -5.83 -6.60
N SER A 155 -30.00 -5.35 -6.98
CA SER A 155 -29.69 -3.93 -6.99
C SER A 155 -30.47 -3.18 -8.08
N THR A 156 -31.22 -2.13 -7.72
CA THR A 156 -31.97 -1.30 -8.67
C THR A 156 -31.14 -0.17 -9.28
N ALA A 157 -29.94 0.08 -8.74
CA ALA A 157 -28.95 1.03 -9.26
C ALA A 157 -27.53 0.60 -8.90
N ASN A 158 -26.52 1.27 -9.49
CA ASN A 158 -25.11 1.12 -9.12
C ASN A 158 -24.88 1.65 -7.69
N VAL A 159 -24.91 0.77 -6.69
CA VAL A 159 -25.03 1.13 -5.27
C VAL A 159 -23.79 0.75 -4.46
N ARG A 160 -23.40 1.63 -3.53
CA ARG A 160 -22.18 1.49 -2.72
C ARG A 160 -22.39 0.53 -1.54
N LEU A 161 -21.64 -0.58 -1.54
CA LEU A 161 -21.49 -1.48 -0.38
C LEU A 161 -20.54 -0.82 0.63
N ARG A 162 -20.90 -0.79 1.91
CA ARG A 162 -20.18 -0.03 2.95
C ARG A 162 -19.83 -0.82 4.19
N THR A 163 -18.85 -0.35 4.97
CA THR A 163 -18.42 -1.02 6.21
C THR A 163 -19.38 -0.83 7.38
N SER A 164 -20.39 0.04 7.29
CA SER A 164 -21.39 0.29 8.35
C SER A 164 -22.72 0.81 7.75
N PRO A 165 -23.85 0.76 8.48
CA PRO A 165 -25.14 1.27 8.01
C PRO A 165 -25.21 2.81 8.05
N SER A 166 -24.35 3.48 7.28
CA SER A 166 -24.26 4.95 7.23
C SER A 166 -23.70 5.47 5.90
N ALA A 167 -24.26 6.58 5.41
CA ALA A 167 -23.82 7.27 4.19
C ALA A 167 -22.41 7.90 4.29
N GLU A 168 -21.87 8.06 5.50
CA GLU A 168 -20.52 8.57 5.74
C GLU A 168 -19.48 7.46 5.96
N SER A 169 -19.92 6.20 6.10
CA SER A 169 -19.01 5.07 6.34
C SER A 169 -18.22 4.66 5.10
N GLN A 170 -17.07 4.03 5.30
CA GLN A 170 -16.15 3.66 4.22
C GLN A 170 -16.82 2.73 3.21
N ILE A 171 -16.57 2.98 1.92
CA ILE A 171 -17.07 2.17 0.82
C ILE A 171 -16.15 0.96 0.65
N VAL A 172 -16.72 -0.23 0.61
CA VAL A 172 -16.02 -1.49 0.30
C VAL A 172 -15.87 -1.62 -1.21
N LEU A 173 -16.97 -1.48 -1.94
CA LEU A 173 -17.06 -1.46 -3.41
C LEU A 173 -18.37 -0.83 -3.87
N THR A 174 -18.61 -0.77 -5.19
CA THR A 174 -19.94 -0.49 -5.75
C THR A 174 -20.48 -1.75 -6.40
N VAL A 175 -21.67 -2.20 -6.00
CA VAL A 175 -22.41 -3.30 -6.61
C VAL A 175 -23.12 -2.76 -7.86
N PRO A 176 -22.89 -3.31 -9.07
CA PRO A 176 -23.58 -2.89 -10.28
C PRO A 176 -25.10 -3.10 -10.19
N VAL A 177 -25.89 -2.34 -10.94
CA VAL A 177 -27.34 -2.57 -11.14
C VAL A 177 -27.61 -3.99 -11.69
N GLY A 178 -28.74 -4.58 -11.29
CA GLY A 178 -29.16 -5.95 -11.68
C GLY A 178 -28.44 -7.08 -10.95
N SER A 179 -27.48 -6.77 -10.07
CA SER A 179 -26.70 -7.77 -9.35
C SER A 179 -27.51 -8.42 -8.22
N ALA A 180 -27.49 -9.75 -8.16
CA ALA A 180 -28.03 -10.49 -7.02
C ALA A 180 -27.11 -10.36 -5.79
N VAL A 181 -27.70 -10.05 -4.64
CA VAL A 181 -27.01 -9.96 -3.33
C VAL A 181 -27.77 -10.74 -2.27
N LEU A 182 -27.05 -11.38 -1.34
CA LEU A 182 -27.65 -12.17 -0.26
C LEU A 182 -27.77 -11.32 1.00
N SER A 183 -28.97 -10.81 1.29
CA SER A 183 -29.27 -10.02 2.50
C SER A 183 -29.38 -10.93 3.73
N SER A 184 -28.51 -10.74 4.72
CA SER A 184 -28.42 -11.56 5.94
C SER A 184 -28.86 -10.86 7.24
N LYS A 185 -28.85 -9.52 7.27
CA LYS A 185 -29.39 -8.71 8.39
C LYS A 185 -29.97 -7.39 7.86
N ARG A 186 -30.96 -6.81 8.53
CA ARG A 186 -31.43 -5.44 8.31
C ARG A 186 -31.25 -4.58 9.57
N GLU A 187 -30.94 -3.30 9.40
CA GLU A 187 -30.78 -2.31 10.46
C GLU A 187 -31.31 -0.96 9.97
N GLY A 188 -32.53 -0.60 10.40
CA GLY A 188 -33.28 0.52 9.83
C GLY A 188 -33.56 0.32 8.32
N SER A 189 -33.15 1.30 7.51
CA SER A 189 -33.20 1.20 6.04
C SER A 189 -32.02 0.44 5.43
N TRP A 190 -30.99 0.06 6.20
CA TRP A 190 -29.80 -0.61 5.65
C TRP A 190 -29.92 -2.13 5.72
N HIS A 191 -29.50 -2.81 4.66
CA HIS A 191 -29.37 -4.26 4.57
C HIS A 191 -27.90 -4.62 4.57
N HIS A 192 -27.49 -5.51 5.48
CA HIS A 192 -26.20 -6.16 5.42
C HIS A 192 -26.29 -7.31 4.41
N VAL A 193 -25.52 -7.22 3.33
CA VAL A 193 -25.55 -8.17 2.22
C VAL A 193 -24.19 -8.81 2.00
N SER A 194 -24.19 -9.98 1.36
CA SER A 194 -23.01 -10.58 0.73
C SER A 194 -23.10 -10.45 -0.80
N TYR A 195 -21.98 -10.10 -1.44
CA TYR A 195 -21.79 -10.01 -2.88
C TYR A 195 -20.41 -10.56 -3.25
N GLY A 196 -20.39 -11.76 -3.85
CA GLY A 196 -19.16 -12.52 -4.05
C GLY A 196 -18.42 -12.77 -2.73
N ASN A 197 -17.14 -12.38 -2.67
CA ASN A 197 -16.30 -12.47 -1.47
C ASN A 197 -16.41 -11.27 -0.52
N TYR A 198 -17.31 -10.32 -0.79
CA TYR A 198 -17.43 -9.07 -0.03
C TYR A 198 -18.75 -9.01 0.73
N SER A 199 -18.69 -8.50 1.96
CA SER A 199 -19.87 -8.23 2.78
C SER A 199 -19.86 -6.80 3.32
N GLY A 200 -21.05 -6.29 3.63
CA GLY A 200 -21.23 -4.91 4.09
C GLY A 200 -22.66 -4.43 3.92
N TRP A 201 -22.88 -3.14 4.07
CA TRP A 201 -24.20 -2.51 4.14
C TRP A 201 -24.56 -1.76 2.86
N ILE A 202 -25.79 -1.98 2.39
CA ILE A 202 -26.43 -1.28 1.26
C ILE A 202 -27.73 -0.65 1.77
N LEU A 203 -28.08 0.54 1.27
CA LEU A 203 -29.37 1.16 1.58
C LEU A 203 -30.49 0.46 0.80
N GLY A 204 -31.55 0.03 1.50
CA GLY A 204 -32.62 -0.83 0.98
C GLY A 204 -33.43 -0.23 -0.15
N ASP A 205 -33.48 1.09 -0.27
CA ASP A 205 -34.15 1.81 -1.36
C ASP A 205 -33.53 1.49 -2.75
N TYR A 206 -32.32 0.91 -2.76
CA TYR A 206 -31.63 0.41 -3.94
C TYR A 206 -31.68 -1.12 -4.11
N LEU A 207 -32.56 -1.82 -3.37
CA LEU A 207 -32.69 -3.29 -3.40
C LEU A 207 -34.15 -3.69 -3.62
N ALA A 208 -34.40 -4.50 -4.65
CA ALA A 208 -35.72 -5.04 -5.00
C ALA A 208 -35.79 -6.55 -4.81
N GLU A 209 -37.01 -7.08 -4.69
CA GLU A 209 -37.27 -8.52 -4.61
C GLU A 209 -37.45 -9.11 -6.03
N PRO A 210 -37.03 -10.37 -6.29
CA PRO A 210 -37.25 -11.02 -7.58
C PRO A 210 -38.72 -10.98 -8.01
N GLY A 211 -38.98 -10.55 -9.23
CA GLY A 211 -40.34 -10.32 -9.76
C GLY A 211 -40.86 -8.88 -9.59
N THR A 212 -40.12 -8.00 -8.89
CA THR A 212 -40.43 -6.56 -8.86
C THR A 212 -39.90 -5.89 -10.12
N GLU A 213 -40.73 -5.77 -11.15
CA GLU A 213 -40.41 -4.98 -12.34
C GLU A 213 -40.21 -3.49 -11.96
N PRO A 214 -39.17 -2.81 -12.45
CA PRO A 214 -38.87 -1.43 -12.04
C PRO A 214 -39.92 -0.46 -12.60
N ALA A 215 -40.87 -0.06 -11.75
CA ALA A 215 -41.96 0.84 -12.08
C ALA A 215 -41.44 2.20 -12.59
N ALA A 216 -41.48 2.40 -13.91
CA ALA A 216 -41.12 3.65 -14.55
C ALA A 216 -42.10 4.77 -14.13
N THR A 217 -41.60 5.80 -13.45
CA THR A 217 -42.41 6.96 -13.06
C THR A 217 -42.62 7.90 -14.25
N PRO A 218 -43.87 8.19 -14.65
CA PRO A 218 -44.13 9.13 -15.73
C PRO A 218 -43.82 10.56 -15.30
N SER A 219 -43.06 11.29 -16.13
CA SER A 219 -42.88 12.74 -16.03
C SER A 219 -43.64 13.46 -17.15
N PRO A 220 -44.08 14.72 -16.95
CA PRO A 220 -45.10 15.35 -17.79
C PRO A 220 -44.61 15.71 -19.20
N VAL A 221 -45.55 15.65 -20.15
CA VAL A 221 -45.31 15.90 -21.58
C VAL A 221 -45.15 17.40 -21.86
N ALA A 222 -44.03 17.75 -22.50
CA ALA A 222 -43.80 19.02 -23.19
C ALA A 222 -43.11 18.73 -24.54
N PRO A 223 -43.27 19.57 -25.58
CA PRO A 223 -43.28 19.10 -26.96
C PRO A 223 -41.91 18.79 -27.58
N LEU A 224 -41.95 17.96 -28.64
CA LEU A 224 -40.79 17.46 -29.36
C LEU A 224 -39.93 18.59 -29.98
N VAL A 225 -38.63 18.52 -29.72
CA VAL A 225 -37.59 19.02 -30.63
C VAL A 225 -36.61 17.87 -30.84
N SER A 226 -36.31 17.53 -32.09
CA SER A 226 -35.59 16.30 -32.42
C SER A 226 -34.08 16.44 -32.18
N SER A 227 -33.53 15.59 -31.32
CA SER A 227 -32.11 15.27 -31.27
C SER A 227 -31.93 13.84 -30.74
N GLU A 228 -31.77 12.89 -31.66
CA GLU A 228 -31.54 11.47 -31.37
C GLU A 228 -30.16 11.31 -30.69
N GLN A 229 -30.13 11.37 -29.35
CA GLN A 229 -28.94 11.12 -28.56
C GLN A 229 -29.01 9.70 -27.97
N PRO A 230 -28.07 8.79 -28.29
CA PRO A 230 -28.08 7.46 -27.72
C PRO A 230 -27.92 7.54 -26.20
N ALA A 231 -28.68 6.73 -25.48
CA ALA A 231 -28.56 6.62 -24.03
C ALA A 231 -27.11 6.24 -23.66
N SER A 232 -26.47 7.06 -22.83
CA SER A 232 -25.13 6.74 -22.34
C SER A 232 -25.22 5.68 -21.25
N ASP A 233 -25.00 4.42 -21.62
CA ASP A 233 -24.83 3.33 -20.66
C ASP A 233 -23.84 3.74 -19.57
N SER A 234 -24.28 3.70 -18.30
CA SER A 234 -23.43 4.16 -17.18
C SER A 234 -22.14 3.34 -16.99
N ASN A 235 -22.03 2.23 -17.70
CA ASN A 235 -20.89 1.31 -17.71
C ASN A 235 -19.99 1.50 -18.95
N THR A 236 -20.29 2.42 -19.87
CA THR A 236 -19.55 2.58 -21.13
C THR A 236 -19.03 4.01 -21.29
N ILE A 237 -17.72 4.16 -21.48
CA ILE A 237 -17.08 5.46 -21.75
C ILE A 237 -16.54 5.51 -23.18
N SER A 238 -16.91 6.54 -23.94
CA SER A 238 -16.43 6.75 -25.31
C SER A 238 -15.86 8.15 -25.52
N GLY A 239 -14.84 8.26 -26.37
CA GLY A 239 -14.28 9.56 -26.76
C GLY A 239 -12.91 9.50 -27.40
N ARG A 240 -12.20 10.64 -27.38
CA ARG A 240 -10.80 10.71 -27.80
C ARG A 240 -9.89 10.31 -26.64
N ALA A 241 -9.32 9.11 -26.74
CA ALA A 241 -8.27 8.66 -25.83
C ALA A 241 -7.01 9.56 -25.91
N THR A 242 -6.41 9.82 -24.75
CA THR A 242 -5.04 10.33 -24.59
C THR A 242 -4.20 9.22 -23.97
N ILE A 243 -3.04 8.91 -24.55
CA ILE A 243 -2.23 7.79 -24.07
C ILE A 243 -1.41 8.21 -22.84
N ILE A 244 -1.42 7.38 -21.79
CA ILE A 244 -0.60 7.58 -20.58
C ILE A 244 0.65 6.68 -20.63
N ASP A 245 0.46 5.41 -20.95
CA ASP A 245 1.51 4.40 -21.10
C ASP A 245 1.04 3.30 -22.08
N GLY A 246 1.57 2.08 -21.97
CA GLY A 246 1.24 0.97 -22.89
C GLY A 246 -0.08 0.25 -22.59
N ASP A 247 -0.63 0.35 -21.38
CA ASP A 247 -1.89 -0.30 -20.99
C ASP A 247 -2.95 0.64 -20.38
N THR A 248 -2.58 1.89 -20.09
CA THR A 248 -3.47 2.90 -19.51
C THR A 248 -3.64 4.10 -20.46
N ILE A 249 -4.90 4.50 -20.64
CA ILE A 249 -5.33 5.69 -21.38
C ILE A 249 -6.20 6.60 -20.50
N ASP A 250 -6.39 7.84 -20.94
CA ASP A 250 -7.35 8.78 -20.36
C ASP A 250 -8.42 9.11 -21.40
N ILE A 251 -9.70 8.94 -21.05
CA ILE A 251 -10.85 9.39 -21.85
C ILE A 251 -11.62 10.39 -20.97
N ALA A 252 -11.71 11.64 -21.43
CA ALA A 252 -12.43 12.72 -20.75
C ALA A 252 -12.05 12.98 -19.27
N GLY A 253 -10.83 12.62 -18.84
CA GLY A 253 -10.36 12.72 -17.46
C GLY A 253 -10.53 11.44 -16.62
N THR A 254 -11.15 10.40 -17.19
CA THR A 254 -11.23 9.06 -16.59
C THR A 254 -10.06 8.22 -17.08
N ARG A 255 -9.24 7.73 -16.14
CA ARG A 255 -8.14 6.79 -16.43
C ARG A 255 -8.68 5.38 -16.57
N VAL A 256 -8.56 4.83 -17.78
CA VAL A 256 -8.91 3.46 -18.14
C VAL A 256 -7.63 2.65 -18.28
N ARG A 257 -7.48 1.59 -17.48
CA ARG A 257 -6.52 0.50 -17.71
C ARG A 257 -7.22 -0.57 -18.55
N PHE A 258 -6.55 -1.10 -19.56
CA PHE A 258 -7.07 -2.23 -20.34
C PHE A 258 -7.14 -3.49 -19.48
N ASN A 259 -8.25 -4.21 -19.60
CA ASN A 259 -8.44 -5.53 -19.01
C ASN A 259 -7.48 -6.57 -19.64
N SER A 260 -7.23 -7.67 -18.92
CA SER A 260 -6.59 -8.91 -19.42
C SER A 260 -5.15 -8.83 -19.98
N ILE A 261 -4.54 -7.66 -20.08
CA ILE A 261 -3.17 -7.48 -20.62
C ILE A 261 -2.26 -6.66 -19.68
N ASP A 262 -0.96 -6.70 -19.95
CA ASP A 262 0.05 -5.92 -19.24
C ASP A 262 1.14 -5.45 -20.20
N ALA A 263 1.39 -4.14 -20.24
CA ALA A 263 2.35 -3.56 -21.17
C ALA A 263 3.71 -3.27 -20.47
N PRO A 264 4.82 -3.20 -21.23
CA PRO A 264 6.09 -2.77 -20.67
C PRO A 264 5.97 -1.37 -20.07
N GLU A 265 6.51 -1.19 -18.87
CA GLU A 265 6.40 0.06 -18.11
C GLU A 265 7.09 1.23 -18.84
N SER A 266 6.60 2.46 -18.67
CA SER A 266 7.09 3.61 -19.47
C SER A 266 8.60 3.91 -19.31
N ALA A 267 9.21 3.45 -18.22
CA ALA A 267 10.65 3.54 -17.95
C ALA A 267 11.44 2.26 -18.31
N GLN A 268 10.77 1.18 -18.70
CA GLN A 268 11.37 -0.12 -18.95
C GLN A 268 12.24 -0.13 -20.22
N LEU A 269 13.36 -0.84 -20.14
CA LEU A 269 14.29 -1.07 -21.25
C LEU A 269 14.21 -2.53 -21.70
N CYS A 270 14.23 -2.72 -23.02
CA CYS A 270 14.32 -4.02 -23.68
C CYS A 270 15.46 -3.98 -24.71
N ARG A 271 15.97 -5.13 -25.15
CA ARG A 271 16.95 -5.24 -26.24
C ARG A 271 16.24 -5.53 -27.56
N ASN A 272 16.68 -4.91 -28.64
CA ASN A 272 16.18 -5.24 -29.98
C ASN A 272 16.95 -6.42 -30.62
N SER A 273 16.61 -6.77 -31.85
CA SER A 273 17.27 -7.84 -32.63
C SER A 273 18.76 -7.64 -32.90
N LYS A 274 19.32 -6.47 -32.55
CA LYS A 274 20.75 -6.13 -32.63
C LYS A 274 21.38 -5.97 -31.24
N GLY A 275 20.75 -6.49 -30.19
CA GLY A 275 21.19 -6.38 -28.79
C GLY A 275 21.13 -4.97 -28.19
N LYS A 276 20.63 -3.97 -28.93
CA LYS A 276 20.63 -2.57 -28.48
C LYS A 276 19.44 -2.28 -27.58
N ASN A 277 19.72 -1.69 -26.41
CA ASN A 277 18.70 -1.23 -25.47
C ASN A 277 17.82 -0.13 -26.08
N TYR A 278 16.50 -0.25 -25.91
CA TYR A 278 15.48 0.75 -26.27
C TYR A 278 14.37 0.79 -25.21
N ARG A 279 13.63 1.91 -25.14
CA ARG A 279 12.48 2.06 -24.23
C ARG A 279 11.24 1.38 -24.80
N CYS A 280 11.02 0.13 -24.43
CA CYS A 280 9.90 -0.65 -24.94
C CYS A 280 8.54 -0.10 -24.51
N GLY A 281 8.35 0.34 -23.25
CA GLY A 281 7.07 0.92 -22.83
C GLY A 281 6.71 2.22 -23.56
N GLN A 282 7.69 3.12 -23.72
CA GLN A 282 7.53 4.32 -24.54
C GLN A 282 7.27 3.98 -26.03
N SER A 283 7.80 2.85 -26.53
CA SER A 283 7.52 2.35 -27.88
C SER A 283 6.10 1.82 -28.01
N SER A 284 5.59 1.08 -27.03
CA SER A 284 4.20 0.57 -27.00
C SER A 284 3.19 1.71 -26.91
N ALA A 285 3.40 2.67 -26.00
CA ALA A 285 2.55 3.86 -25.87
C ALA A 285 2.49 4.67 -27.19
N LYS A 286 3.64 4.84 -27.87
CA LYS A 286 3.68 5.52 -29.18
C LYS A 286 2.97 4.73 -30.29
N ALA A 287 3.09 3.41 -30.30
CA ALA A 287 2.41 2.57 -31.27
C ALA A 287 0.88 2.60 -31.07
N LEU A 288 0.44 2.56 -29.81
CA LEU A 288 -0.97 2.68 -29.43
C LEU A 288 -1.57 4.02 -29.86
N ASP A 289 -0.88 5.14 -29.61
CA ASP A 289 -1.28 6.47 -30.11
C ASP A 289 -1.44 6.48 -31.64
N ALA A 290 -0.43 5.99 -32.36
CA ALA A 290 -0.42 5.95 -33.82
C ALA A 290 -1.47 4.99 -34.43
N TRP A 291 -1.95 3.99 -33.68
CA TRP A 291 -2.98 3.04 -34.11
C TRP A 291 -4.40 3.53 -33.76
N LEU A 292 -4.58 4.19 -32.61
CA LEU A 292 -5.80 4.89 -32.21
C LEU A 292 -5.97 6.26 -32.91
N ALA A 293 -4.95 6.75 -33.59
CA ALA A 293 -5.07 7.90 -34.48
C ALA A 293 -5.82 7.58 -35.79
N LYS A 294 -5.87 6.30 -36.20
CA LYS A 294 -6.40 5.88 -37.51
C LYS A 294 -7.93 5.73 -37.57
N SER A 295 -8.57 5.44 -36.44
CA SER A 295 -10.01 5.25 -36.33
C SER A 295 -10.43 5.66 -34.91
N ARG A 296 -11.43 6.54 -34.78
CA ARG A 296 -11.88 7.20 -33.54
C ARG A 296 -13.41 7.37 -33.54
N PRO A 297 -14.10 7.36 -32.40
CA PRO A 297 -13.57 7.34 -31.02
C PRO A 297 -13.05 5.96 -30.57
N VAL A 298 -12.54 5.92 -29.33
CA VAL A 298 -12.36 4.68 -28.57
C VAL A 298 -13.54 4.57 -27.61
N THR A 299 -14.12 3.37 -27.51
CA THR A 299 -15.19 3.04 -26.58
C THR A 299 -14.70 1.94 -25.65
N CYS A 300 -14.86 2.11 -24.34
CA CYS A 300 -14.43 1.17 -23.32
C CYS A 300 -15.60 0.78 -22.42
N THR A 301 -15.85 -0.51 -22.30
CA THR A 301 -16.85 -1.08 -21.40
C THR A 301 -16.21 -1.37 -20.04
N PHE A 302 -16.88 -0.98 -18.97
CA PHE A 302 -16.45 -1.18 -17.59
C PHE A 302 -16.48 -2.65 -17.20
N ILE A 303 -15.42 -3.10 -16.52
CA ILE A 303 -15.29 -4.46 -15.97
C ILE A 303 -15.15 -4.40 -14.44
N ASP A 304 -14.20 -3.62 -13.91
CA ASP A 304 -13.97 -3.49 -12.47
C ASP A 304 -13.21 -2.18 -12.12
N TRP A 305 -13.10 -1.85 -10.83
CA TRP A 305 -12.19 -0.82 -10.32
C TRP A 305 -10.94 -1.47 -9.72
N ASP A 306 -9.75 -1.08 -10.21
CA ASP A 306 -8.51 -1.61 -9.63
C ASP A 306 -8.27 -1.09 -8.20
N ARG A 307 -7.34 -1.73 -7.48
CA ARG A 307 -6.94 -1.37 -6.11
C ARG A 307 -6.39 0.07 -5.92
N TYR A 308 -6.25 0.83 -7.00
CA TYR A 308 -5.81 2.23 -7.02
C TYR A 308 -6.93 3.19 -7.47
N GLY A 309 -8.14 2.70 -7.73
CA GLY A 309 -9.27 3.48 -8.20
C GLY A 309 -9.22 3.84 -9.69
N ARG A 310 -8.52 3.05 -10.52
CA ARG A 310 -8.60 3.17 -11.99
C ARG A 310 -9.76 2.33 -12.52
N PHE A 311 -10.43 2.84 -13.55
CA PHE A 311 -11.42 2.08 -14.33
C PHE A 311 -10.67 0.97 -15.07
N VAL A 312 -11.06 -0.28 -14.89
CA VAL A 312 -10.59 -1.42 -15.71
C VAL A 312 -11.67 -1.74 -16.72
N GLY A 313 -11.30 -1.89 -17.99
CA GLY A 313 -12.28 -2.12 -19.04
C GLY A 313 -11.74 -2.76 -20.31
N ASP A 314 -12.66 -3.37 -21.05
CA ASP A 314 -12.42 -3.86 -22.40
C ASP A 314 -12.69 -2.73 -23.40
N CYS A 315 -11.64 -2.33 -24.11
CA CYS A 315 -11.68 -1.19 -25.03
C CYS A 315 -11.66 -1.64 -26.49
N TYR A 316 -12.46 -0.95 -27.30
CA TYR A 316 -12.62 -1.15 -28.73
C TYR A 316 -12.38 0.17 -29.45
N ARG A 317 -11.72 0.08 -30.60
CA ARG A 317 -11.65 1.19 -31.56
C ARG A 317 -12.95 1.24 -32.37
N SER A 318 -13.31 2.39 -32.93
CA SER A 318 -14.57 2.60 -33.68
C SER A 318 -14.77 1.73 -34.93
N ASP A 319 -13.78 0.95 -35.35
CA ASP A 319 -13.91 -0.09 -36.38
C ASP A 319 -14.12 -1.51 -35.79
N GLY A 320 -14.52 -1.60 -34.52
CA GLY A 320 -14.73 -2.85 -33.81
C GLY A 320 -13.46 -3.55 -33.33
N THR A 321 -12.25 -3.06 -33.67
CA THR A 321 -11.02 -3.75 -33.27
C THR A 321 -10.78 -3.65 -31.76
N ALA A 322 -10.69 -4.78 -31.06
CA ALA A 322 -10.31 -4.84 -29.65
C ALA A 322 -8.87 -4.32 -29.44
N VAL A 323 -8.71 -3.36 -28.53
CA VAL A 323 -7.43 -2.68 -28.26
C VAL A 323 -6.42 -3.65 -27.65
N ALA A 324 -6.85 -4.48 -26.71
CA ALA A 324 -6.00 -5.46 -26.01
C ALA A 324 -5.46 -6.54 -26.98
N GLY A 325 -6.33 -7.15 -27.80
CA GLY A 325 -5.92 -8.13 -28.80
C GLY A 325 -4.94 -7.57 -29.83
N TRP A 326 -5.15 -6.33 -30.30
CA TRP A 326 -4.18 -5.66 -31.17
C TRP A 326 -2.84 -5.42 -30.47
N LEU A 327 -2.84 -4.94 -29.22
CA LEU A 327 -1.61 -4.71 -28.44
C LEU A 327 -0.78 -5.99 -28.27
N VAL A 328 -1.42 -7.15 -28.06
CA VAL A 328 -0.71 -8.43 -27.95
C VAL A 328 -0.22 -8.92 -29.32
N THR A 329 -1.08 -8.99 -30.36
CA THR A 329 -0.69 -9.40 -31.73
C THR A 329 0.41 -8.51 -32.33
N ALA A 330 0.48 -7.23 -31.96
CA ALA A 330 1.56 -6.31 -32.37
C ALA A 330 2.84 -6.41 -31.51
N GLY A 331 2.83 -7.19 -30.43
CA GLY A 331 3.96 -7.32 -29.49
C GLY A 331 4.19 -6.07 -28.63
N HIS A 332 3.14 -5.30 -28.33
CA HIS A 332 3.20 -4.10 -27.50
C HIS A 332 2.74 -4.31 -26.06
N ALA A 333 1.96 -5.36 -25.80
CA ALA A 333 1.65 -5.87 -24.47
C ALA A 333 1.84 -7.40 -24.42
N MET A 334 1.86 -7.94 -23.21
CA MET A 334 1.73 -9.38 -22.96
C MET A 334 0.30 -9.73 -22.55
N ASP A 335 -0.08 -10.98 -22.79
CA ASP A 335 -1.23 -11.60 -22.14
C ASP A 335 -0.97 -11.72 -20.63
N TRP A 336 -1.96 -11.43 -19.78
CA TRP A 336 -1.84 -11.56 -18.31
C TRP A 336 -2.70 -12.74 -17.83
N PRO A 337 -2.14 -13.96 -17.67
CA PRO A 337 -2.95 -15.18 -17.50
C PRO A 337 -3.86 -15.18 -16.27
N GLN A 338 -3.49 -14.44 -15.21
CA GLN A 338 -4.28 -14.33 -13.97
C GLN A 338 -5.56 -13.48 -14.11
N HIS A 339 -5.75 -12.81 -15.25
CA HIS A 339 -6.92 -11.96 -15.53
C HIS A 339 -7.57 -12.29 -16.89
N SER A 340 -6.81 -12.81 -17.85
CA SER A 340 -7.33 -13.22 -19.17
C SER A 340 -7.77 -14.68 -19.26
N GLY A 341 -7.33 -15.54 -18.34
CA GLY A 341 -7.47 -16.99 -18.49
C GLY A 341 -6.70 -17.59 -19.68
N GLY A 342 -5.78 -16.83 -20.30
CA GLY A 342 -5.09 -17.21 -21.54
C GLY A 342 -5.75 -16.75 -22.84
N ALA A 343 -6.76 -15.86 -22.76
CA ALA A 343 -7.52 -15.40 -23.94
C ALA A 343 -6.66 -14.78 -25.07
N TYR A 344 -5.46 -14.27 -24.76
CA TYR A 344 -4.55 -13.70 -25.77
C TYR A 344 -3.31 -14.55 -26.04
N ALA A 345 -3.27 -15.82 -25.59
CA ALA A 345 -2.12 -16.71 -25.78
C ALA A 345 -1.76 -16.90 -27.27
N GLY A 346 -2.75 -17.20 -28.13
CA GLY A 346 -2.53 -17.34 -29.58
C GLY A 346 -2.05 -16.05 -30.26
N HIS A 347 -2.58 -14.89 -29.85
CA HIS A 347 -2.11 -13.58 -30.31
C HIS A 347 -0.64 -13.33 -29.90
N GLN A 348 -0.26 -13.78 -28.71
CA GLN A 348 1.09 -13.63 -28.17
C GLN A 348 2.10 -14.56 -28.86
N ASP A 349 1.67 -15.76 -29.23
CA ASP A 349 2.47 -16.72 -30.00
C ASP A 349 2.68 -16.24 -31.44
N GLU A 350 1.65 -15.68 -32.08
CA GLU A 350 1.77 -15.01 -33.39
C GLU A 350 2.80 -13.85 -33.34
N ALA A 351 2.71 -12.99 -32.32
CA ALA A 351 3.64 -11.89 -32.12
C ALA A 351 5.09 -12.37 -31.85
N ARG A 352 5.26 -13.50 -31.16
CA ARG A 352 6.56 -14.13 -30.88
C ARG A 352 7.18 -14.72 -32.14
N LEU A 353 6.42 -15.52 -32.89
CA LEU A 353 6.86 -16.13 -34.15
C LEU A 353 7.24 -15.06 -35.19
N ALA A 354 6.43 -14.00 -35.30
CA ALA A 354 6.70 -12.87 -36.18
C ALA A 354 7.69 -11.84 -35.60
N ARG A 355 8.27 -12.09 -34.40
CA ARG A 355 9.27 -11.23 -33.73
C ARG A 355 8.87 -9.75 -33.63
N ARG A 356 7.59 -9.48 -33.33
CA ARG A 356 7.00 -8.13 -33.31
C ARG A 356 7.21 -7.43 -31.96
N GLY A 357 7.37 -6.10 -32.00
CA GLY A 357 7.41 -5.26 -30.80
C GLY A 357 8.50 -5.69 -29.81
N ILE A 358 8.11 -6.11 -28.60
CA ILE A 358 9.03 -6.63 -27.58
C ILE A 358 9.71 -7.94 -27.99
N TRP A 359 9.02 -8.81 -28.74
CA TRP A 359 9.51 -10.11 -29.20
C TRP A 359 10.59 -10.03 -30.29
N GLN A 360 10.99 -8.82 -30.70
CA GLN A 360 12.11 -8.62 -31.63
C GLN A 360 13.48 -8.95 -31.00
N GLY A 361 13.56 -9.13 -29.68
CA GLY A 361 14.79 -9.39 -28.93
C GLY A 361 14.50 -9.75 -27.47
N GLU A 362 15.47 -9.55 -26.59
CA GLU A 362 15.35 -9.90 -25.17
C GLU A 362 14.60 -8.82 -24.38
N PHE A 363 13.71 -9.24 -23.48
CA PHE A 363 13.04 -8.38 -22.53
C PHE A 363 12.72 -9.13 -21.24
N GLN A 364 12.56 -8.40 -20.14
CA GLN A 364 11.96 -8.90 -18.90
C GLN A 364 10.43 -8.70 -18.98
N PRO A 365 9.59 -9.66 -18.60
CA PRO A 365 8.14 -9.46 -18.51
C PRO A 365 7.78 -8.28 -17.58
N PRO A 366 6.71 -7.50 -17.84
CA PRO A 366 6.50 -6.25 -17.10
C PRO A 366 6.13 -6.47 -15.62
N TRP A 367 5.48 -7.58 -15.26
CA TRP A 367 5.29 -7.99 -13.86
C TRP A 367 6.62 -8.21 -13.13
N GLU A 368 7.56 -8.92 -13.73
CA GLU A 368 8.89 -9.17 -13.19
C GLU A 368 9.71 -7.89 -13.09
N TRP A 369 9.61 -7.00 -14.07
CA TRP A 369 10.23 -5.67 -14.00
C TRP A 369 9.66 -4.85 -12.84
N ARG A 370 8.32 -4.81 -12.69
CA ARG A 370 7.65 -4.17 -11.56
C ARG A 370 8.04 -4.80 -10.21
N ALA A 371 8.26 -6.11 -10.14
CA ALA A 371 8.74 -6.80 -8.94
C ALA A 371 10.20 -6.45 -8.63
N ALA A 372 11.10 -6.49 -9.62
CA ALA A 372 12.51 -6.16 -9.47
C ALA A 372 12.74 -4.70 -9.05
N GLN A 373 11.87 -3.78 -9.48
CA GLN A 373 11.89 -2.37 -9.09
C GLN A 373 11.33 -2.11 -7.67
N GLN A 374 10.61 -3.08 -7.09
CA GLN A 374 10.09 -3.04 -5.72
C GLN A 374 10.92 -3.88 -4.74
N ALA A 375 11.74 -4.81 -5.24
CA ALA A 375 12.74 -5.48 -4.43
C ALA A 375 13.62 -4.42 -3.74
N PRO A 376 14.04 -4.64 -2.48
CA PRO A 376 15.13 -3.84 -1.93
C PRO A 376 16.31 -3.98 -2.91
N LYS A 377 16.89 -2.86 -3.34
CA LYS A 377 18.17 -2.92 -4.04
C LYS A 377 19.11 -3.80 -3.23
N PRO A 378 19.96 -4.63 -3.85
CA PRO A 378 21.09 -5.18 -3.12
C PRO A 378 21.82 -3.98 -2.53
N GLU A 379 21.74 -3.83 -1.20
CA GLU A 379 22.47 -2.78 -0.51
C GLU A 379 23.92 -3.00 -0.89
N THR A 380 24.58 -1.97 -1.41
CA THR A 380 26.02 -2.03 -1.64
C THR A 380 26.63 -2.35 -0.30
N THR A 381 27.08 -3.59 -0.13
CA THR A 381 27.82 -4.05 1.02
C THR A 381 29.17 -3.36 0.98
N ASN A 382 29.17 -2.10 1.42
CA ASN A 382 30.27 -1.52 2.16
C ASN A 382 30.76 -2.64 3.08
N PRO A 383 31.95 -3.21 2.86
CA PRO A 383 32.35 -4.42 3.57
C PRO A 383 32.30 -4.10 5.05
N VAL A 384 31.31 -4.66 5.76
CA VAL A 384 31.05 -4.30 7.15
C VAL A 384 32.31 -4.66 7.91
N ARG A 385 32.93 -3.63 8.47
CA ARG A 385 34.30 -3.67 8.95
C ARG A 385 34.36 -4.65 10.12
N LEU A 386 34.80 -5.89 9.85
CA LEU A 386 34.93 -7.02 10.79
C LEU A 386 36.05 -6.79 11.84
N LEU A 387 36.14 -5.58 12.37
CA LEU A 387 37.22 -5.07 13.22
C LEU A 387 36.69 -4.14 14.32
N SER A 388 35.68 -4.60 15.06
CA SER A 388 35.61 -4.37 16.50
C SER A 388 34.88 -5.54 17.17
N GLY A 389 35.48 -6.11 18.23
CA GLY A 389 34.82 -7.11 19.08
C GLY A 389 33.83 -6.46 20.06
N SER A 390 33.12 -5.41 19.61
CA SER A 390 32.21 -4.63 20.42
C SER A 390 30.78 -5.14 20.19
N CYS A 391 30.18 -5.69 21.24
CA CYS A 391 28.85 -6.29 21.16
C CYS A 391 27.78 -5.21 21.20
N ASP A 392 27.68 -4.44 20.11
CA ASP A 392 26.90 -3.22 19.99
C ASP A 392 25.47 -3.44 19.47
N ILE A 393 24.99 -4.69 19.38
CA ILE A 393 23.64 -5.00 18.88
C ILE A 393 22.70 -5.21 20.07
N LYS A 394 21.69 -4.35 20.21
CA LYS A 394 20.77 -4.33 21.37
C LYS A 394 19.56 -5.25 21.16
N GLY A 395 19.44 -6.34 21.91
CA GLY A 395 18.30 -7.26 21.88
C GLY A 395 17.30 -7.07 23.02
N ASN A 396 16.14 -6.46 22.75
CA ASN A 396 15.06 -6.25 23.73
C ASN A 396 13.82 -7.15 23.49
N ILE A 397 13.02 -7.35 24.54
CA ILE A 397 11.83 -8.20 24.52
C ILE A 397 10.62 -7.31 24.80
N SER A 398 9.81 -7.12 23.76
CA SER A 398 8.56 -6.36 23.88
C SER A 398 7.60 -7.01 24.89
N ASN A 399 6.68 -6.21 25.46
CA ASN A 399 5.63 -6.68 26.38
C ASN A 399 4.68 -7.76 25.79
N LYS A 400 4.85 -8.16 24.53
CA LYS A 400 4.15 -9.27 23.86
C LYS A 400 5.06 -10.50 23.64
N GLY A 401 6.16 -10.61 24.38
CA GLY A 401 7.15 -11.70 24.27
C GLY A 401 8.03 -11.67 23.02
N VAL A 402 7.80 -10.74 22.07
CA VAL A 402 8.54 -10.71 20.80
C VAL A 402 9.94 -10.17 21.03
N ARG A 403 10.93 -11.02 20.76
CA ARG A 403 12.38 -10.75 20.69
C ARG A 403 12.72 -9.87 19.49
N ILE A 404 13.32 -8.71 19.73
CA ILE A 404 13.70 -7.74 18.68
C ILE A 404 15.16 -7.34 18.89
N TYR A 405 15.95 -7.28 17.82
CA TYR A 405 17.30 -6.71 17.88
C TYR A 405 17.42 -5.40 17.08
N HIS A 406 18.22 -4.48 17.60
CA HIS A 406 18.46 -3.14 17.08
C HIS A 406 19.95 -2.94 16.77
N LEU A 407 20.26 -2.39 15.59
CA LEU A 407 21.62 -2.04 15.18
C LEU A 407 21.95 -0.57 15.51
N PRO A 408 23.23 -0.24 15.75
CA PRO A 408 23.71 1.13 15.81
C PRO A 408 23.20 1.98 14.63
N GLY A 409 22.64 3.16 14.93
CA GLY A 409 22.07 4.07 13.94
C GLY A 409 20.64 3.78 13.48
N GLN A 410 20.00 2.66 13.90
CA GLN A 410 18.55 2.49 13.73
C GLN A 410 17.77 3.44 14.64
N ARG A 411 16.55 3.83 14.22
CA ARG A 411 15.75 4.88 14.90
C ARG A 411 15.60 4.66 16.40
N PHE A 412 15.38 3.40 16.81
CA PHE A 412 15.10 3.01 18.19
C PHE A 412 16.33 2.47 18.93
N TYR A 413 17.53 2.53 18.33
CA TYR A 413 18.75 2.02 18.93
C TYR A 413 19.13 2.78 20.21
N ASP A 414 19.13 4.11 20.16
CA ASP A 414 19.47 4.94 21.31
C ASP A 414 18.39 4.89 22.40
N GLU A 415 17.12 4.75 22.00
CA GLU A 415 15.95 4.64 22.88
C GLU A 415 15.88 3.27 23.60
N THR A 416 16.47 2.22 23.03
CA THR A 416 16.46 0.87 23.61
C THR A 416 17.47 0.76 24.75
N VAL A 417 16.98 0.43 25.94
CA VAL A 417 17.77 0.03 27.12
C VAL A 417 17.59 -1.47 27.35
N ILE A 418 18.66 -2.18 27.66
CA ILE A 418 18.68 -3.64 27.84
C ILE A 418 18.55 -4.00 29.32
N SER A 419 17.61 -4.91 29.63
CA SER A 419 17.33 -5.41 30.98
C SER A 419 17.60 -6.93 31.07
N PRO A 420 18.79 -7.37 31.52
CA PRO A 420 19.13 -8.79 31.65
C PRO A 420 18.12 -9.62 32.45
N ALA A 421 17.47 -9.01 33.45
CA ALA A 421 16.42 -9.64 34.25
C ALA A 421 15.16 -10.06 33.45
N LYS A 422 14.99 -9.56 32.22
CA LYS A 422 13.92 -9.97 31.28
C LYS A 422 14.37 -11.01 30.25
N GLY A 423 15.65 -11.39 30.24
CA GLY A 423 16.27 -12.15 29.14
C GLY A 423 16.70 -11.29 27.95
N GLU A 424 16.78 -9.97 28.12
CA GLU A 424 17.33 -9.04 27.12
C GLU A 424 18.86 -9.01 27.19
N ARG A 425 19.54 -8.89 26.05
CA ARG A 425 21.02 -8.90 26.01
C ARG A 425 21.58 -8.12 24.83
N MET A 426 22.89 -7.91 24.88
CA MET A 426 23.67 -7.48 23.72
C MET A 426 24.05 -8.69 22.86
N PHE A 427 24.27 -8.47 21.57
CA PHE A 427 24.85 -9.42 20.62
C PHE A 427 26.07 -8.81 19.94
N CYS A 428 26.96 -9.67 19.46
CA CYS A 428 28.20 -9.31 18.78
C CYS A 428 28.08 -9.48 17.25
N SER A 429 27.03 -10.15 16.75
CA SER A 429 26.67 -10.18 15.31
C SER A 429 25.16 -10.29 15.05
N GLU A 430 24.71 -9.90 13.83
CA GLU A 430 23.32 -10.13 13.42
C GLU A 430 22.98 -11.63 13.26
N ASP A 431 23.98 -12.46 12.96
CA ASP A 431 23.82 -13.91 12.77
C ASP A 431 23.60 -14.64 14.09
N GLU A 432 24.36 -14.28 15.14
CA GLU A 432 24.16 -14.71 16.53
C GLU A 432 22.74 -14.37 17.02
N ALA A 433 22.32 -13.11 16.85
CA ALA A 433 20.97 -12.67 17.21
C ALA A 433 19.88 -13.46 16.47
N ARG A 434 20.07 -13.72 15.17
CA ARG A 434 19.12 -14.49 14.36
C ARG A 434 19.09 -15.97 14.75
N ALA A 435 20.24 -16.59 15.05
CA ALA A 435 20.33 -17.98 15.52
C ALA A 435 19.56 -18.18 16.84
N ASP A 436 19.65 -17.21 17.76
CA ASP A 436 18.93 -17.23 19.05
C ASP A 436 17.43 -16.83 18.95
N GLY A 437 16.90 -16.74 17.73
CA GLY A 437 15.48 -16.47 17.45
C GLY A 437 15.05 -15.01 17.59
N TRP A 438 15.99 -14.05 17.45
CA TRP A 438 15.68 -12.62 17.49
C TRP A 438 15.52 -12.07 16.07
N ARG A 439 14.47 -11.27 15.84
CA ARG A 439 14.25 -10.61 14.55
C ARG A 439 14.68 -9.15 14.57
N ARG A 440 15.17 -8.65 13.44
CA ARG A 440 15.54 -7.24 13.24
C ARG A 440 14.38 -6.30 13.57
N SER A 441 14.68 -5.10 14.07
CA SER A 441 13.72 -4.00 14.08
C SER A 441 13.17 -3.73 12.66
N LYS A 442 11.92 -3.30 12.55
CA LYS A 442 11.28 -2.94 11.27
C LYS A 442 11.46 -1.46 10.90
N ARG A 443 12.07 -0.65 11.79
CA ARG A 443 12.33 0.81 11.68
C ARG A 443 13.49 1.22 12.59
#